data_AF-A0A3S1YF76-F1
#
_entry.id   AF-A0A3S1YF76-F1
#
_cell.length_a   1.000
_cell.length_b   1.000
_cell.length_c   1.000
_cell.angle_alpha   90.00
_cell.angle_beta   90.00
_cell.angle_gamma   90.00
#
_symmetry.space_group_name_H-M   'P 1'
#
loop_
_entity.id
_entity.type
_entity.pdbx_description
1 polymer ?
#
loop_
_entity_poly.entity_id
_entity_poly.type
_entity_poly.pdbx_seq_one_letter_code
_entity_poly.pdbx_strand_id
1 'polypeptide(L)'
;VLARNGEVTAAAQPYEPLAADKVWRLQLARVRLDSGDTLLRHKTSRRDAYQHARAEYLASRADEVLLANERGELCEGTITNLFADFGDGVLATPRLDCGLLPGVLRGELLDEGRAAEAIYTLDDLKAARAV
;
A
#
# COMPACT_ATOMS: atom_id res chain seq x y z
N VAL A 1 16.89 -9.82 6.74
CA VAL A 1 17.31 -8.62 5.97
C VAL A 1 18.52 -8.98 5.15
N LEU A 2 18.56 -8.59 3.87
CA LEU A 2 19.75 -8.70 3.02
C LEU A 2 20.51 -7.36 3.07
N ALA A 3 21.76 -7.39 3.49
CA ALA A 3 22.66 -6.23 3.47
C ALA A 3 23.46 -6.19 2.15
N ARG A 4 24.00 -5.02 1.81
CA ARG A 4 24.75 -4.80 0.55
C ARG A 4 26.00 -5.68 0.43
N ASN A 5 26.61 -6.07 1.56
CA ASN A 5 27.77 -6.96 1.64
C ASN A 5 27.42 -8.45 1.46
N GLY A 6 26.14 -8.78 1.24
CA GLY A 6 25.67 -10.16 1.08
C GLY A 6 25.30 -10.85 2.40
N GLU A 7 25.45 -10.19 3.55
CA GLU A 7 24.98 -10.75 4.80
C GLU A 7 23.45 -10.87 4.82
N VAL A 8 22.96 -11.99 5.34
CA VAL A 8 21.53 -12.31 5.41
C VAL A 8 21.14 -12.63 6.84
N THR A 9 20.07 -12.00 7.30
CA THR A 9 19.38 -12.37 8.53
C THR A 9 17.98 -12.90 8.23
N ALA A 10 17.56 -13.93 8.96
CA ALA A 10 16.20 -14.48 8.91
C ALA A 10 15.65 -14.58 10.33
N ALA A 11 14.38 -14.27 10.50
CA ALA A 11 13.66 -14.38 11.77
C ALA A 11 12.25 -14.91 11.51
N ALA A 12 11.76 -15.76 12.40
CA ALA A 12 10.41 -16.31 12.34
C ALA A 12 9.73 -16.12 13.70
N GLN A 13 8.45 -15.78 13.67
CA GLN A 13 7.57 -15.64 14.83
C GLN A 13 6.19 -16.22 14.44
N PRO A 14 5.35 -16.63 15.42
CA PRO A 14 3.99 -17.07 15.13
C PRO A 14 3.20 -16.03 14.33
N TYR A 15 2.45 -16.47 13.33
CA TYR A 15 1.52 -15.61 12.60
C TYR A 15 0.22 -15.45 13.40
N GLU A 16 -0.19 -14.21 13.63
CA GLU A 16 -1.46 -13.87 14.28
C GLU A 16 -2.44 -13.38 13.20
N PRO A 17 -3.42 -14.20 12.79
CA PRO A 17 -4.41 -13.77 11.81
C PRO A 17 -5.36 -12.74 12.42
N LEU A 18 -5.84 -11.83 11.57
CA LEU A 18 -6.95 -10.97 11.92
C LEU A 18 -8.23 -11.80 12.02
N ALA A 19 -9.14 -11.41 12.92
CA ALA A 19 -10.49 -11.97 12.94
C ALA A 19 -11.19 -11.72 11.60
N ALA A 20 -12.04 -12.65 11.16
CA ALA A 20 -12.65 -12.60 9.83
C ALA A 20 -13.55 -11.37 9.61
N ASP A 21 -14.08 -10.81 10.69
CA ASP A 21 -14.93 -9.62 10.72
C ASP A 21 -14.15 -8.31 11.00
N LYS A 22 -12.82 -8.39 11.11
CA LYS A 22 -11.97 -7.21 11.35
C LYS A 22 -11.94 -6.33 10.10
N VAL A 23 -12.50 -5.13 10.23
CA VAL A 23 -12.36 -4.05 9.24
C VAL A 23 -11.28 -3.07 9.70
N TRP A 24 -10.36 -2.72 8.79
CA TRP A 24 -9.31 -1.73 9.05
C TRP A 24 -9.80 -0.32 8.76
N ARG A 25 -9.45 0.63 9.64
CA ARG A 25 -9.67 2.06 9.41
C ARG A 25 -8.47 2.64 8.68
N LEU A 26 -8.74 3.29 7.56
CA LEU A 26 -7.73 3.94 6.73
C LEU A 26 -7.72 5.45 6.98
N GLN A 27 -6.53 6.05 6.95
CA GLN A 27 -6.34 7.51 6.94
C GLN A 27 -5.38 7.89 5.82
N LEU A 28 -5.53 9.08 5.23
CA LEU A 28 -4.59 9.58 4.23
C LEU A 28 -3.53 10.46 4.88
N ALA A 29 -2.26 10.10 4.72
CA ALA A 29 -1.13 10.92 5.18
C ALA A 29 -1.04 12.26 4.43
N ARG A 30 -0.47 13.26 5.12
CA ARG A 30 -0.01 14.50 4.48
C ARG A 30 1.30 14.28 3.75
N VAL A 31 2.16 13.40 4.24
CA VAL A 31 3.37 12.95 3.53
C VAL A 31 2.98 12.40 2.16
N ARG A 32 3.71 12.84 1.13
CA ARG A 32 3.54 12.39 -0.25
C ARG A 32 4.73 11.58 -0.71
N LEU A 33 4.47 10.60 -1.57
CA LEU A 33 5.50 9.89 -2.32
C LEU A 33 5.89 10.70 -3.56
N ASP A 34 7.13 10.54 -4.00
CA ASP A 34 7.62 11.05 -5.28
C ASP A 34 7.52 9.92 -6.30
N SER A 35 6.66 10.07 -7.30
CA SER A 35 6.49 9.05 -8.34
C SER A 35 7.76 8.77 -9.16
N GLY A 36 8.72 9.70 -9.16
CA GLY A 36 10.04 9.56 -9.78
C GLY A 36 11.05 8.79 -8.92
N ASP A 37 10.76 8.51 -7.64
CA ASP A 37 11.65 7.73 -6.79
C ASP A 37 11.60 6.24 -7.18
N THR A 38 12.59 5.85 -7.99
CA THR A 38 12.78 4.46 -8.43
C THR A 38 12.90 3.47 -7.28
N LEU A 39 13.33 3.89 -6.09
CA LEU A 39 13.53 2.99 -4.97
C LEU A 39 12.22 2.50 -4.35
N LEU A 40 11.10 3.19 -4.57
CA LEU A 40 9.77 2.76 -4.12
C LEU A 40 9.37 1.39 -4.69
N ARG A 41 9.95 1.00 -5.83
CA ARG A 41 9.71 -0.31 -6.46
C ARG A 41 10.47 -1.47 -5.78
N HIS A 42 11.25 -1.18 -4.75
CA HIS A 42 12.05 -2.15 -4.03
C HIS A 42 11.70 -2.15 -2.54
N LYS A 43 11.37 -3.32 -1.98
CA LYS A 43 11.11 -3.46 -0.55
C LYS A 43 12.43 -3.42 0.22
N THR A 44 12.80 -2.23 0.70
CA THR A 44 14.05 -2.02 1.44
C THR A 44 13.80 -1.56 2.87
N SER A 45 14.88 -1.45 3.66
CA SER A 45 14.85 -0.85 4.99
C SER A 45 14.76 0.68 4.99
N ARG A 46 14.92 1.36 3.84
CA ARG A 46 14.73 2.81 3.72
C ARG A 46 13.24 3.11 3.73
N ARG A 47 12.69 3.41 4.91
CA ARG A 47 11.24 3.52 5.13
C ARG A 47 10.80 4.87 5.70
N ASP A 48 11.64 5.89 5.64
CA ASP A 48 11.41 7.19 6.30
C ASP A 48 10.06 7.81 5.92
N ALA A 49 9.70 7.84 4.63
CA ALA A 49 8.40 8.36 4.18
C ALA A 49 7.22 7.60 4.79
N TYR A 50 7.27 6.26 4.79
CA TYR A 50 6.24 5.41 5.36
C TYR A 50 6.19 5.51 6.90
N GLN A 51 7.34 5.66 7.56
CA GLN A 51 7.41 5.84 9.01
C GLN A 51 6.84 7.21 9.44
N HIS A 52 7.16 8.28 8.70
CA HIS A 52 6.56 9.58 8.92
C HIS A 52 5.04 9.55 8.71
N ALA A 53 4.57 8.96 7.60
CA ALA A 53 3.15 8.78 7.34
C ALA A 53 2.44 8.00 8.46
N ARG A 54 3.05 6.89 8.92
CA ARG A 54 2.50 6.09 10.03
C ARG A 54 2.40 6.90 11.32
N ALA A 55 3.37 7.76 11.60
CA ALA A 55 3.42 8.58 12.81
C ALA A 55 2.37 9.71 12.84
N GLU A 56 1.78 10.07 11.70
CA GLU A 56 0.72 11.10 11.64
C GLU A 56 -0.56 10.69 12.40
N TYR A 57 -0.80 9.39 12.56
CA TYR A 57 -2.02 8.87 13.16
C TYR A 57 -1.74 7.81 14.23
N LEU A 58 -2.40 7.96 15.37
CA LEU A 58 -2.44 6.91 16.39
C LEU A 58 -3.12 5.64 15.86
N ALA A 59 -2.72 4.48 16.37
CA ALA A 59 -3.35 3.19 16.05
C ALA A 59 -4.86 3.16 16.39
N SER A 60 -5.30 3.97 17.36
CA SER A 60 -6.72 4.13 17.67
C SER A 60 -7.52 4.87 16.59
N ARG A 61 -6.86 5.57 15.65
CA ARG A 61 -7.49 6.32 14.55
C ARG A 61 -7.30 5.67 13.18
N ALA A 62 -6.20 4.96 12.96
CA ALA A 62 -5.92 4.30 11.68
C ALA A 62 -5.19 2.97 11.93
N ASP A 63 -5.81 1.89 11.47
CA ASP A 63 -5.15 0.57 11.41
C ASP A 63 -4.08 0.61 10.30
N GLU A 64 -4.33 1.30 9.17
CA GLU A 64 -3.34 1.59 8.12
C GLU A 64 -3.44 3.04 7.64
N VAL A 65 -2.32 3.56 7.13
CA VAL A 65 -2.22 4.91 6.58
C VAL A 65 -1.86 4.81 5.10
N LEU A 66 -2.67 5.43 4.25
CA LEU A 66 -2.45 5.53 2.82
C LEU A 66 -1.55 6.73 2.50
N LEU A 67 -0.77 6.59 1.45
CA LEU A 67 0.04 7.66 0.87
C LEU A 67 -0.42 7.90 -0.59
N ALA A 68 -0.42 9.17 -0.97
CA ALA A 68 -0.61 9.62 -2.34
C ALA A 68 0.70 10.22 -2.88
N ASN A 69 0.82 10.34 -4.20
CA ASN A 69 1.96 11.00 -4.82
C ASN A 69 1.77 12.53 -4.93
N GLU A 70 2.70 13.20 -5.61
CA GLU A 70 2.67 14.64 -5.88
C GLU A 70 1.50 15.11 -6.75
N ARG A 71 0.89 14.20 -7.52
CA ARG A 71 -0.29 14.45 -8.36
C ARG A 71 -1.61 14.23 -7.63
N GLY A 72 -1.58 13.72 -6.39
CA GLY A 72 -2.78 13.39 -5.62
C GLY A 72 -3.38 12.01 -5.94
N GLU A 73 -2.69 11.21 -6.74
CA GLU A 73 -3.08 9.83 -7.04
C GLU A 73 -2.69 8.95 -5.86
N LEU A 74 -3.60 8.07 -5.43
CA LEU A 74 -3.30 7.10 -4.39
C LEU A 74 -2.24 6.12 -4.87
N CYS A 75 -1.35 5.71 -3.96
CA CYS A 75 -0.23 4.81 -4.26
C CYS A 75 -0.37 3.51 -3.49
N GLU A 76 -0.20 3.54 -2.17
CA GLU A 76 -0.20 2.36 -1.31
C GLU A 76 -0.38 2.74 0.16
N GLY A 77 -0.58 1.74 1.02
CA GLY A 77 -0.46 1.89 2.47
C GLY A 77 0.99 1.86 2.94
N THR A 78 1.23 2.07 4.24
CA THR A 78 2.59 2.00 4.78
C THR A 78 3.18 0.59 4.70
N ILE A 79 2.33 -0.45 4.74
CA ILE A 79 2.73 -1.86 4.64
C ILE A 79 1.85 -2.69 3.70
N THR A 80 0.89 -2.09 3.00
CA THR A 80 -0.09 -2.76 2.15
C THR A 80 -0.15 -2.13 0.75
N ASN A 81 -0.56 -2.90 -0.28
CA ASN A 81 -1.05 -2.32 -1.53
C ASN A 81 -2.57 -2.08 -1.41
N LEU A 82 -3.07 -1.06 -2.12
CA LEU A 82 -4.49 -0.71 -2.12
C LEU A 82 -5.24 -1.40 -3.26
N PHE A 83 -6.45 -1.86 -2.96
CA PHE A 83 -7.40 -2.42 -3.91
C PHE A 83 -8.76 -1.79 -3.65
N ALA A 84 -9.50 -1.45 -4.69
CA ALA A 84 -10.82 -0.89 -4.59
C ALA A 84 -11.73 -1.51 -5.64
N ASP A 85 -12.94 -1.90 -5.26
CA ASP A 85 -13.99 -2.36 -6.18
C ASP A 85 -14.99 -1.22 -6.37
N PHE A 86 -15.13 -0.73 -7.60
CA PHE A 86 -16.07 0.33 -7.96
C PHE A 86 -17.47 -0.18 -8.37
N GLY A 87 -17.69 -1.50 -8.24
CA GLY A 87 -18.98 -2.17 -8.39
C GLY A 87 -19.05 -3.18 -9.52
N ASP A 88 -17.95 -3.45 -10.21
CA ASP A 88 -17.84 -4.47 -11.27
C ASP A 88 -17.17 -5.76 -10.78
N GLY A 89 -16.73 -5.81 -9.51
CA GLY A 89 -16.08 -6.97 -8.91
C GLY A 89 -14.58 -7.06 -9.24
N VAL A 90 -14.02 -6.12 -9.99
CA VAL A 90 -12.60 -6.07 -10.31
C VAL A 90 -11.89 -5.19 -9.27
N LEU A 91 -10.76 -5.69 -8.75
CA LEU A 91 -9.95 -4.96 -7.78
C LEU A 91 -9.05 -3.94 -8.49
N ALA A 92 -9.51 -2.70 -8.58
CA ALA A 92 -8.70 -1.60 -9.08
C ALA A 92 -7.56 -1.28 -8.10
N THR A 93 -6.31 -1.43 -8.55
CA THR A 93 -5.11 -1.15 -7.76
C THR A 93 -4.28 -0.04 -8.41
N PRO A 94 -3.60 0.85 -7.67
CA PRO A 94 -2.82 1.91 -8.29
C PRO A 94 -1.76 1.39 -9.27
N ARG A 95 -1.65 2.05 -10.43
CA ARG A 95 -0.63 1.76 -11.45
C ARG A 95 0.77 1.99 -10.90
N LEU A 96 1.73 1.18 -11.35
CA LEU A 96 3.10 1.21 -10.81
C LEU A 96 3.83 2.56 -11.01
N ASP A 97 3.44 3.33 -12.02
CA ASP A 97 3.97 4.69 -12.28
C ASP A 97 3.38 5.78 -11.36
N CYS A 98 2.43 5.44 -10.48
CA CYS A 98 2.04 6.31 -9.37
C CYS A 98 3.17 6.46 -8.32
N GLY A 99 4.10 5.48 -8.22
CA GLY A 99 5.17 5.46 -7.23
C GLY A 99 4.83 4.61 -6.02
N LEU A 100 4.83 3.28 -6.19
CA LEU A 100 4.56 2.31 -5.13
C LEU A 100 5.37 1.02 -5.30
N LEU A 101 5.34 0.19 -4.25
CA LEU A 101 5.93 -1.14 -4.28
C LEU A 101 5.07 -2.11 -5.12
N PRO A 102 5.66 -2.86 -6.08
CA PRO A 102 4.98 -3.98 -6.73
C PRO A 102 4.90 -5.17 -5.76
N GLY A 103 3.97 -5.12 -4.80
CA GLY A 103 3.85 -6.15 -3.78
C GLY A 103 3.44 -7.51 -4.35
N VAL A 104 3.81 -8.57 -3.62
CA VAL A 104 3.62 -9.96 -4.09
C VAL A 104 2.14 -10.30 -4.28
N LEU A 105 1.29 -10.01 -3.28
CA LEU A 105 -0.17 -10.21 -3.39
C LEU A 105 -0.76 -9.40 -4.56
N ARG A 106 -0.27 -8.17 -4.78
CA ARG A 106 -0.68 -7.35 -5.91
C ARG A 106 -0.33 -8.02 -7.25
N GLY A 107 0.89 -8.54 -7.38
CA GLY A 107 1.31 -9.28 -8.58
C GLY A 107 0.43 -10.50 -8.84
N GLU A 108 0.20 -11.33 -7.83
CA GLU A 108 -0.64 -12.52 -7.93
C GLU A 108 -2.07 -12.18 -8.39
N LEU A 109 -2.72 -11.17 -7.79
CA LEU A 109 -4.08 -10.76 -8.17
C LEU A 109 -4.16 -10.17 -9.58
N LEU A 110 -3.10 -9.48 -10.03
CA LEU A 110 -3.02 -8.97 -11.41
C LEU A 110 -2.86 -10.12 -12.42
N ASP A 111 -1.99 -11.09 -12.13
CA ASP A 111 -1.75 -12.26 -12.98
C ASP A 111 -2.99 -13.16 -13.06
N GLU A 112 -3.77 -13.26 -11.97
CA GLU A 112 -5.06 -13.96 -11.93
C GLU A 112 -6.19 -13.21 -12.65
N GLY A 113 -5.97 -11.97 -13.10
CA GLY A 113 -7.00 -11.12 -13.71
C GLY A 113 -8.08 -10.64 -12.72
N ARG A 114 -7.85 -10.79 -11.42
CA ARG A 114 -8.77 -10.35 -10.35
C ARG A 114 -8.56 -8.88 -9.99
N ALA A 115 -7.36 -8.38 -10.22
CA ALA A 115 -7.03 -6.97 -10.12
C ALA A 115 -6.72 -6.38 -11.49
N ALA A 116 -6.93 -5.08 -11.62
CA ALA A 116 -6.53 -4.31 -12.79
C ALA A 116 -5.86 -3.02 -12.32
N GLU A 117 -4.82 -2.58 -13.03
CA GLU A 117 -4.19 -1.32 -12.67
C GLU A 117 -5.09 -0.12 -13.03
N ALA A 118 -5.17 0.86 -12.14
CA ALA A 118 -5.96 2.07 -12.28
C ALA A 118 -5.25 3.28 -11.66
N ILE A 119 -5.79 4.48 -11.91
CA ILE A 119 -5.38 5.71 -11.24
C ILE A 119 -6.62 6.31 -10.60
N TYR A 120 -6.56 6.60 -9.31
CA TYR A 120 -7.67 7.20 -8.57
C TYR A 120 -7.17 7.97 -7.35
N THR A 121 -7.93 8.99 -6.98
CA THR A 121 -7.66 9.87 -5.83
C THR A 121 -8.40 9.40 -4.58
N LEU A 122 -8.20 10.08 -3.46
CA LEU A 122 -8.99 9.83 -2.25
C LEU A 122 -10.49 10.12 -2.46
N ASP A 123 -10.83 11.14 -3.25
CA ASP A 123 -12.23 11.46 -3.49
C ASP A 123 -12.90 10.41 -4.36
N ASP A 124 -12.18 9.83 -5.33
CA ASP A 124 -12.65 8.68 -6.09
C ASP A 124 -12.84 7.45 -5.19
N LEU A 125 -11.88 7.17 -4.29
CA LEU A 125 -11.95 6.03 -3.37
C LEU A 125 -13.21 6.04 -2.50
N LYS A 126 -13.75 7.22 -2.15
CA LYS A 126 -15.01 7.33 -1.40
C LYS A 126 -16.23 6.79 -2.16
N ALA A 127 -16.14 6.67 -3.48
CA ALA A 127 -17.17 6.06 -4.32
C ALA A 127 -17.01 4.53 -4.49
N ALA A 128 -15.92 3.94 -3.98
CA ALA A 128 -15.72 2.51 -4.02
C ALA A 128 -16.80 1.78 -3.20
N ARG A 129 -17.27 0.64 -3.71
CA ARG A 129 -18.23 -0.23 -3.02
C ARG A 129 -17.55 -1.15 -2.01
N ALA A 130 -16.31 -1.52 -2.26
CA ALA A 130 -15.47 -2.27 -1.34
C ALA A 130 -14.00 -1.83 -1.46
N VAL A 131 -13.28 -1.95 -0.34
CA VAL A 131 -11.84 -1.67 -0.18
C VAL A 131 -11.28 -2.74 0.74
#